data_AF-A0A2E9W471-F1
#
_entry.id   AF-A0A2E9W471-F1
#
_cell.length_a   1.000
_cell.length_b   1.000
_cell.length_c   1.000
_cell.angle_alpha   90.00
_cell.angle_beta   90.00
_cell.angle_gamma   90.00
#
_symmetry.space_group_name_H-M   'P 1'
#
loop_
_entity.id
_entity.type
_entity.pdbx_description
1 polymer ?
#
loop_
_entity_poly.entity_id
_entity_poly.type
_entity_poly.pdbx_seq_one_letter_code
_entity_poly.pdbx_strand_id
1 'polypeptide(L)'
;MPSQPTFPTNHLRIETWIDPVIDSLGHDPRSTYVETYWLGILGPSACWLLRRLADGLDREPGGYNLDMVDAAASIGLRLNGGRHAPFMRTLGRICQFRMTRLVDTSTLEVRRNLPPLTLAQADRLPAQLRDAHRDEADTTRADHRADQSRRTRHLVLTLVQLGEGRSATERQLREWRFNATLCNEAADWAWEARRKLARAKTPVTEPVPVADAGPRPLPQPRPHPTIRRQANRHAPARHSTAPPDRPGVATGPGPPPWGWAVATQPVPDLNLDLS
;
A
#
# COMPACT_ATOMS: atom_id res chain seq x y z
N MET A 1 -6.47 -9.98 -31.93
CA MET A 1 -6.43 -11.17 -31.06
C MET A 1 -5.00 -11.26 -30.51
N PRO A 2 -4.73 -11.13 -29.21
CA PRO A 2 -3.40 -11.44 -28.71
C PRO A 2 -3.14 -12.92 -28.97
N SER A 3 -2.12 -13.22 -29.78
CA SER A 3 -1.63 -14.56 -30.05
C SER A 3 -1.33 -15.24 -28.70
N GLN A 4 -1.95 -16.40 -28.46
CA GLN A 4 -1.62 -17.18 -27.27
C GLN A 4 -0.13 -17.56 -27.32
N PRO A 5 0.61 -17.39 -26.22
CA PRO A 5 2.01 -17.76 -26.17
C PRO A 5 2.15 -19.26 -26.49
N THR A 6 2.98 -19.57 -27.49
CA THR A 6 3.30 -20.95 -27.87
C THR A 6 4.63 -21.31 -27.24
N PHE A 7 4.64 -22.29 -26.34
CA PHE A 7 5.82 -22.73 -25.60
C PHE A 7 6.29 -24.08 -26.19
N PRO A 8 7.49 -24.16 -26.79
CA PRO A 8 7.94 -25.34 -27.52
C PRO A 8 8.82 -26.32 -26.73
N THR A 9 8.95 -26.23 -25.40
CA THR A 9 9.95 -27.03 -24.65
C THR A 9 9.40 -27.57 -23.33
N ASN A 10 9.90 -28.73 -22.88
CA ASN A 10 9.68 -29.26 -21.52
C ASN A 10 10.31 -28.40 -20.42
N HIS A 11 11.20 -27.47 -20.79
CA HIS A 11 11.87 -26.55 -19.88
C HIS A 11 11.63 -25.10 -20.30
N LEU A 12 11.47 -24.23 -19.32
CA LEU A 12 11.28 -22.80 -19.52
C LEU A 12 12.31 -22.03 -18.69
N ARG A 13 13.07 -21.16 -19.32
CA ARG A 13 13.95 -20.21 -18.63
C ARG A 13 13.08 -19.17 -17.94
N ILE A 14 13.18 -19.07 -16.63
CA ILE A 14 12.43 -18.12 -15.80
C ILE A 14 13.34 -16.98 -15.41
N GLU A 15 12.93 -15.75 -15.73
CA GLU A 15 13.68 -14.54 -15.42
C GLU A 15 12.81 -13.50 -14.73
N THR A 16 13.44 -12.54 -14.06
CA THR A 16 12.72 -11.47 -13.37
C THR A 16 12.26 -10.40 -14.36
N TRP A 17 10.97 -10.10 -14.37
CA TRP A 17 10.45 -8.91 -15.04
C TRP A 17 10.54 -7.72 -14.08
N ILE A 18 11.45 -6.79 -14.37
CA ILE A 18 11.59 -5.53 -13.63
C ILE A 18 10.53 -4.53 -14.12
N ASP A 19 9.73 -4.02 -13.19
CA ASP A 19 8.76 -2.95 -13.42
C ASP A 19 8.77 -2.01 -12.21
N PRO A 20 9.49 -0.87 -12.26
CA PRO A 20 9.71 -0.02 -11.10
C PRO A 20 8.42 0.46 -10.40
N VAL A 21 7.31 0.57 -11.15
CA VAL A 21 6.03 1.02 -10.60
C VAL A 21 5.36 -0.12 -9.83
N ILE A 22 5.30 -1.31 -10.42
CA ILE A 22 4.68 -2.47 -9.78
C ILE A 22 5.57 -3.06 -8.69
N ASP A 23 6.88 -2.97 -8.83
CA ASP A 23 7.82 -3.43 -7.81
C ASP A 23 7.72 -2.60 -6.54
N SER A 24 7.37 -1.31 -6.65
CA SER A 24 7.17 -0.41 -5.48
C SER A 24 5.77 -0.45 -4.88
N LEU A 25 4.72 -0.63 -5.69
CA LEU A 25 3.32 -0.59 -5.25
C LEU A 25 2.64 -1.95 -5.14
N GLY A 26 3.27 -3.00 -5.66
CA GLY A 26 2.67 -4.32 -5.76
C GLY A 26 2.78 -5.16 -4.50
N HIS A 27 2.14 -6.32 -4.56
CA HIS A 27 2.05 -7.28 -3.47
C HIS A 27 2.76 -8.58 -3.84
N ASP A 28 3.48 -9.17 -2.90
CA ASP A 28 4.12 -10.49 -3.10
C ASP A 28 3.03 -11.55 -3.44
N PRO A 29 3.27 -12.45 -4.41
CA PRO A 29 2.37 -13.56 -4.74
C PRO A 29 1.91 -14.41 -3.54
N ARG A 30 2.68 -14.44 -2.46
CA ARG A 30 2.43 -15.19 -1.23
C ARG A 30 1.70 -14.38 -0.15
N SER A 31 1.48 -13.09 -0.40
CA SER A 31 0.82 -12.21 0.56
C SER A 31 -0.67 -12.54 0.73
N THR A 32 -1.20 -12.19 1.90
CA THR A 32 -2.63 -12.29 2.20
C THR A 32 -3.49 -11.49 1.22
N TYR A 33 -2.97 -10.36 0.71
CA TYR A 33 -3.66 -9.55 -0.30
C TYR A 33 -3.95 -10.35 -1.58
N VAL A 34 -2.93 -11.06 -2.10
CA VAL A 34 -3.07 -11.89 -3.30
C VAL A 34 -4.02 -13.06 -3.06
N GLU A 35 -3.90 -13.69 -1.90
CA GLU A 35 -4.81 -14.78 -1.51
C GLU A 35 -6.26 -14.31 -1.40
N THR A 36 -6.50 -13.12 -0.84
CA THR A 36 -7.85 -12.61 -0.59
C THR A 36 -8.53 -12.09 -1.86
N TYR A 37 -7.82 -11.29 -2.67
CA TYR A 37 -8.45 -10.56 -3.77
C TYR A 37 -8.11 -11.12 -5.15
N TRP A 38 -6.88 -11.58 -5.35
CA TRP A 38 -6.47 -12.11 -6.66
C TRP A 38 -6.94 -13.55 -6.89
N LEU A 39 -7.20 -14.33 -5.84
CA LEU A 39 -7.60 -15.74 -5.97
C LEU A 39 -8.88 -15.92 -6.79
N GLY A 40 -9.92 -15.12 -6.55
CA GLY A 40 -11.16 -15.19 -7.32
C GLY A 40 -11.00 -14.77 -8.79
N ILE A 41 -9.97 -13.99 -9.10
CA ILE A 41 -9.74 -13.41 -10.43
C ILE A 41 -8.75 -14.26 -11.24
N LEU A 42 -7.65 -14.71 -10.66
CA LEU A 42 -6.64 -15.56 -11.31
C LEU A 42 -6.96 -17.05 -11.18
N GLY A 43 -7.66 -17.45 -10.13
CA GLY A 43 -7.90 -18.86 -9.82
C GLY A 43 -6.74 -19.50 -9.04
N PRO A 44 -7.02 -20.59 -8.31
CA PRO A 44 -6.09 -21.19 -7.35
C PRO A 44 -4.80 -21.67 -8.00
N SER A 45 -4.89 -22.36 -9.14
CA SER A 45 -3.73 -22.88 -9.85
C SER A 45 -2.77 -21.79 -10.31
N ALA A 46 -3.30 -20.64 -10.76
CA ALA A 46 -2.48 -19.52 -11.21
C ALA A 46 -1.77 -18.85 -10.03
N CYS A 47 -2.47 -18.63 -8.91
CA CYS A 47 -1.87 -18.11 -7.69
C CYS A 47 -0.75 -19.01 -7.17
N TRP A 48 -0.98 -20.34 -7.13
CA TRP A 48 0.05 -21.30 -6.69
C TRP A 48 1.26 -21.35 -7.63
N LEU A 49 1.02 -21.29 -8.94
CA LEU A 49 2.12 -21.22 -9.92
C LEU A 49 2.96 -19.95 -9.70
N LEU A 50 2.33 -18.78 -9.51
CA LEU A 50 3.05 -17.52 -9.24
C LEU A 50 3.87 -17.59 -7.95
N ARG A 51 3.33 -18.19 -6.87
CA ARG A 51 4.07 -18.40 -5.61
C ARG A 51 5.32 -19.25 -5.85
N ARG A 52 5.18 -20.36 -6.59
CA ARG A 52 6.31 -21.23 -6.94
C ARG A 52 7.36 -20.53 -7.79
N LEU A 53 6.95 -19.73 -8.76
CA LEU A 53 7.87 -18.96 -9.61
C LEU A 53 8.65 -17.93 -8.79
N ALA A 54 7.96 -17.25 -7.86
CA ALA A 54 8.62 -16.36 -6.91
C ALA A 54 9.61 -17.13 -6.01
N ASP A 55 9.28 -18.33 -5.54
CA ASP A 55 10.18 -19.16 -4.71
C ASP A 55 11.43 -19.56 -5.48
N GLY A 56 11.29 -19.82 -6.78
CA GLY A 56 12.40 -20.10 -7.67
C GLY A 56 13.31 -18.89 -7.85
N LEU A 57 12.73 -17.72 -8.12
CA LEU A 57 13.47 -16.47 -8.27
C LEU A 57 14.12 -15.99 -6.96
N ASP A 58 13.58 -16.34 -5.78
CA ASP A 58 14.24 -16.08 -4.50
C ASP A 58 15.49 -16.92 -4.31
N ARG A 59 15.45 -18.18 -4.76
CA ARG A 59 16.60 -19.10 -4.70
C ARG A 59 17.66 -18.75 -5.73
N GLU A 60 17.24 -18.33 -6.92
CA GLU A 60 18.14 -17.98 -8.02
C GLU A 60 17.70 -16.67 -8.69
N PRO A 61 18.14 -15.50 -8.17
CA PRO A 61 17.72 -14.19 -8.67
C PRO A 61 18.15 -13.91 -10.12
N GLY A 62 19.23 -14.56 -10.58
CA GLY A 62 19.70 -14.50 -11.96
C GLY A 62 18.85 -15.29 -12.97
N GLY A 63 17.78 -15.93 -12.50
CA GLY A 63 16.89 -16.77 -13.30
C GLY A 63 17.32 -18.22 -13.36
N TYR A 64 16.34 -19.11 -13.50
CA TYR A 64 16.51 -20.56 -13.39
C TYR A 64 15.75 -21.29 -14.50
N ASN A 65 16.11 -22.55 -14.75
CA ASN A 65 15.39 -23.39 -15.70
C ASN A 65 14.28 -24.16 -14.97
N LEU A 66 13.03 -23.91 -15.33
CA LEU A 66 11.85 -24.59 -14.82
C LEU A 66 11.55 -25.81 -15.68
N ASP A 67 11.62 -27.00 -15.10
CA ASP A 67 11.00 -28.19 -15.68
C ASP A 67 9.47 -28.08 -15.58
N MET A 68 8.80 -28.11 -16.73
CA MET A 68 7.36 -27.91 -16.87
C MET A 68 6.56 -29.11 -16.37
N VAL A 69 7.11 -30.33 -16.49
CA VAL A 69 6.48 -31.56 -16.01
C VAL A 69 6.48 -31.57 -14.49
N ASP A 70 7.63 -31.31 -13.88
CA ASP A 70 7.79 -31.24 -12.43
C ASP A 70 7.00 -30.06 -11.84
N ALA A 71 7.02 -28.90 -12.51
CA ALA A 71 6.25 -27.75 -12.11
C ALA A 71 4.75 -28.07 -12.10
N ALA A 72 4.22 -28.69 -13.16
CA ALA A 72 2.82 -29.09 -13.23
C ALA A 72 2.45 -30.07 -12.12
N ALA A 73 3.23 -31.12 -11.94
CA ALA A 73 2.99 -32.14 -10.92
C ALA A 73 3.00 -31.54 -9.51
N SER A 74 3.91 -30.61 -9.22
CA SER A 74 4.05 -29.98 -7.90
C SER A 74 2.84 -29.16 -7.46
N ILE A 75 2.02 -28.67 -8.41
CA ILE A 75 0.78 -27.93 -8.14
C ILE A 75 -0.48 -28.76 -8.44
N GLY A 76 -0.33 -30.08 -8.57
CA GLY A 76 -1.44 -31.01 -8.82
C GLY A 76 -2.05 -30.92 -10.21
N LEU A 77 -1.33 -30.37 -11.19
CA LEU A 77 -1.77 -30.26 -12.57
C LEU A 77 -1.10 -31.29 -13.47
N ARG A 78 -1.75 -31.56 -14.59
CA ARG A 78 -1.21 -32.42 -15.65
C ARG A 78 -0.75 -31.55 -16.82
N LEU A 79 0.38 -31.93 -17.43
CA LEU A 79 0.88 -31.35 -18.68
C LEU A 79 0.39 -32.11 -19.92
N ASN A 80 -0.29 -33.24 -19.73
CA ASN A 80 -0.79 -34.08 -20.83
C ASN A 80 -1.92 -33.35 -21.58
N GLY A 81 -1.88 -33.36 -22.91
CA GLY A 81 -2.89 -32.72 -23.77
C GLY A 81 -2.39 -31.50 -24.57
N GLY A 82 -1.08 -31.27 -24.62
CA GLY A 82 -0.47 -30.20 -25.43
C GLY A 82 -1.00 -28.83 -25.03
N ARG A 83 -1.35 -28.00 -26.03
CA ARG A 83 -1.84 -26.62 -25.81
C ARG A 83 -3.07 -26.49 -24.89
N HIS A 84 -3.86 -27.55 -24.76
CA HIS A 84 -5.09 -27.55 -23.95
C HIS A 84 -4.89 -28.09 -22.53
N ALA A 85 -3.67 -28.53 -22.19
CA ALA A 85 -3.37 -29.06 -20.87
C ALA A 85 -3.71 -28.04 -19.76
N PRO A 86 -4.25 -28.48 -18.61
CA PRO A 86 -4.57 -27.59 -17.49
C PRO A 86 -3.42 -26.69 -17.05
N PHE A 87 -2.18 -27.21 -17.07
CA PHE A 87 -0.99 -26.41 -16.79
C PHE A 87 -0.77 -25.31 -17.83
N MET A 88 -0.88 -25.63 -19.12
CA MET A 88 -0.73 -24.66 -20.21
C MET A 88 -1.81 -23.57 -20.18
N ARG A 89 -3.05 -23.92 -19.82
CA ARG A 89 -4.12 -22.93 -19.60
C ARG A 89 -3.80 -22.00 -18.43
N THR A 90 -3.22 -22.54 -17.35
CA THR A 90 -2.81 -21.75 -16.18
C THR A 90 -1.68 -20.78 -16.55
N LEU A 91 -0.68 -21.26 -17.29
CA LEU A 91 0.43 -20.44 -17.80
C LEU A 91 -0.05 -19.34 -18.76
N GLY A 92 -0.91 -19.70 -19.71
CA GLY A 92 -1.54 -18.74 -20.62
C GLY A 92 -2.37 -17.69 -19.88
N ARG A 93 -3.03 -18.09 -18.78
CA ARG A 93 -3.79 -17.16 -17.93
C ARG A 93 -2.89 -16.17 -17.23
N ILE A 94 -1.80 -16.59 -16.58
CA ILE A 94 -0.88 -15.64 -15.93
C ILE A 94 -0.20 -14.70 -16.93
N CYS A 95 0.03 -15.16 -18.17
CA CYS A 95 0.45 -14.28 -19.28
C CYS A 95 -0.65 -13.28 -19.68
N GLN A 96 -1.91 -13.74 -19.80
CA GLN A 96 -3.06 -12.89 -20.16
C GLN A 96 -3.28 -11.78 -19.14
N PHE A 97 -3.13 -12.10 -17.86
CA PHE A 97 -3.21 -11.13 -16.76
C PHE A 97 -1.94 -10.30 -16.58
N ARG A 98 -0.94 -10.45 -17.46
CA ARG A 98 0.32 -9.69 -17.45
C ARG A 98 1.14 -9.87 -16.17
N MET A 99 0.96 -10.99 -15.47
CA MET A 99 1.80 -11.40 -14.34
C MET A 99 3.13 -11.98 -14.83
N THR A 100 3.10 -12.54 -16.04
CA THR A 100 4.25 -13.03 -16.76
C THR A 100 4.20 -12.54 -18.20
N ARG A 101 5.34 -12.49 -18.87
CA ARG A 101 5.41 -12.30 -20.32
C ARG A 101 6.37 -13.28 -20.93
N LEU A 102 5.98 -13.84 -22.07
CA LEU A 102 6.86 -14.64 -22.89
C LEU A 102 7.67 -13.67 -23.76
N VAL A 103 9.00 -13.68 -23.61
CA VAL A 103 9.91 -12.82 -24.38
C VAL A 103 10.31 -13.55 -25.66
N ASP A 104 10.79 -14.79 -25.49
CA ASP A 104 11.20 -15.68 -26.57
C ASP A 104 10.41 -16.98 -26.53
N THR A 105 10.74 -17.95 -27.39
CA THR A 105 10.09 -19.25 -27.37
C THR A 105 10.30 -20.02 -26.06
N SER A 106 11.39 -19.79 -25.35
CA SER A 106 11.76 -20.55 -24.13
C SER A 106 12.02 -19.70 -22.90
N THR A 107 11.81 -18.38 -22.96
CA THR A 107 12.12 -17.45 -21.86
C THR A 107 10.85 -16.74 -21.38
N LEU A 108 10.47 -17.04 -20.14
CA LEU A 108 9.34 -16.40 -19.47
C LEU A 108 9.85 -15.46 -18.38
N GLU A 109 9.56 -14.19 -18.55
CA GLU A 109 9.78 -13.22 -17.50
C GLU A 109 8.57 -13.14 -16.56
N VAL A 110 8.84 -13.10 -15.26
CA VAL A 110 7.85 -13.17 -14.20
C VAL A 110 7.96 -11.94 -13.30
N ARG A 111 6.82 -11.31 -13.02
CA ARG A 111 6.76 -10.21 -12.06
C ARG A 111 6.98 -10.74 -10.65
N ARG A 112 7.80 -10.02 -9.89
CA ARG A 112 8.06 -10.32 -8.47
C ARG A 112 6.89 -9.91 -7.59
N ASN A 113 6.23 -8.81 -7.95
CA ASN A 113 5.06 -8.28 -7.25
C ASN A 113 3.86 -8.20 -8.20
N LEU A 114 2.67 -8.55 -7.70
CA LEU A 114 1.41 -8.37 -8.42
C LEU A 114 0.92 -6.94 -8.21
N PRO A 115 0.41 -6.27 -9.26
CA PRO A 115 -0.18 -4.96 -9.09
C PRO A 115 -1.38 -5.00 -8.13
N PRO A 116 -1.68 -3.91 -7.41
CA PRO A 116 -2.96 -3.75 -6.75
C PRO A 116 -4.09 -3.89 -7.78
N LEU A 117 -5.23 -4.44 -7.38
CA LEU A 117 -6.37 -4.58 -8.28
C LEU A 117 -6.85 -3.21 -8.77
N THR A 118 -7.15 -3.14 -10.06
CA THR A 118 -7.86 -1.99 -10.64
C THR A 118 -9.29 -1.94 -10.14
N LEU A 119 -9.92 -0.76 -10.13
CA LEU A 119 -11.32 -0.60 -9.72
C LEU A 119 -12.26 -1.56 -10.48
N ALA A 120 -12.08 -1.67 -11.79
CA ALA A 120 -12.88 -2.57 -12.63
C ALA A 120 -12.69 -4.06 -12.30
N GLN A 121 -11.53 -4.46 -11.78
CA GLN A 121 -11.29 -5.83 -11.33
C GLN A 121 -11.89 -6.05 -9.94
N ALA A 122 -11.73 -5.10 -9.03
CA ALA A 122 -12.30 -5.15 -7.68
C ALA A 122 -13.84 -5.17 -7.71
N ASP A 123 -14.46 -4.47 -8.66
CA ASP A 123 -15.92 -4.44 -8.81
C ASP A 123 -16.53 -5.80 -9.19
N ARG A 124 -15.71 -6.74 -9.69
CA ARG A 124 -16.14 -8.13 -9.98
C ARG A 124 -16.11 -9.04 -8.76
N LEU A 125 -15.52 -8.59 -7.66
CA LEU A 125 -15.49 -9.36 -6.42
C LEU A 125 -16.86 -9.32 -5.73
N PRO A 126 -17.16 -10.31 -4.87
CA PRO A 126 -18.29 -10.24 -3.95
C PRO A 126 -18.26 -8.94 -3.13
N ALA A 127 -19.44 -8.39 -2.81
CA ALA A 127 -19.56 -7.08 -2.18
C ALA A 127 -18.65 -6.89 -0.96
N GLN A 128 -18.61 -7.89 -0.07
CA GLN A 128 -17.75 -7.86 1.12
C GLN A 128 -16.26 -7.70 0.79
N LEU A 129 -15.75 -8.43 -0.21
CA LEU A 129 -14.34 -8.35 -0.61
C LEU A 129 -14.03 -7.05 -1.36
N ARG A 130 -14.97 -6.56 -2.18
CA ARG A 130 -14.83 -5.28 -2.87
C ARG A 130 -14.76 -4.12 -1.87
N ASP A 131 -15.64 -4.12 -0.87
CA ASP A 131 -15.71 -3.03 0.11
C ASP A 131 -14.46 -3.06 1.02
N ALA A 132 -14.03 -4.26 1.47
CA ALA A 132 -12.77 -4.43 2.19
C ALA A 132 -11.53 -3.98 1.37
N HIS A 133 -11.50 -4.30 0.07
CA HIS A 133 -10.42 -3.85 -0.82
C HIS A 133 -10.37 -2.32 -0.94
N ARG A 134 -11.54 -1.66 -1.02
CA ARG A 134 -11.63 -0.20 -1.07
C ARG A 134 -11.11 0.43 0.23
N ASP A 135 -11.51 -0.11 1.39
CA ASP A 135 -11.05 0.37 2.70
C ASP A 135 -9.54 0.21 2.87
N GLU A 136 -8.97 -0.93 2.47
CA GLU A 136 -7.53 -1.19 2.51
C GLU A 136 -6.76 -0.28 1.55
N ALA A 137 -7.30 -0.04 0.35
CA ALA A 137 -6.72 0.87 -0.62
C ALA A 137 -6.74 2.33 -0.13
N ASP A 138 -7.82 2.76 0.52
CA ASP A 138 -7.94 4.11 1.08
C ASP A 138 -7.00 4.30 2.28
N THR A 139 -6.87 3.29 3.13
CA THR A 139 -5.90 3.27 4.24
C THR A 139 -4.47 3.41 3.71
N THR A 140 -4.10 2.59 2.72
CA THR A 140 -2.77 2.61 2.11
C THR A 140 -2.46 3.97 1.46
N ARG A 141 -3.44 4.58 0.77
CA ARG A 141 -3.30 5.93 0.21
C ARG A 141 -3.11 7.00 1.30
N ALA A 142 -3.85 6.90 2.40
CA ALA A 142 -3.74 7.84 3.51
C ALA A 142 -2.37 7.75 4.18
N ASP A 143 -1.86 6.54 4.40
CA ASP A 143 -0.53 6.30 4.97
C ASP A 143 0.59 6.85 4.09
N HIS A 144 0.54 6.57 2.77
CA HIS A 144 1.49 7.15 1.83
C HIS A 144 1.45 8.69 1.81
N ARG A 145 0.26 9.29 1.89
CA ARG A 145 0.10 10.74 1.98
C ARG A 145 0.72 11.30 3.27
N ALA A 146 0.51 10.62 4.40
CA ALA A 146 1.07 11.01 5.68
C ALA A 146 2.61 10.91 5.68
N ASP A 147 3.16 9.84 5.12
CA ASP A 147 4.61 9.67 4.95
C ASP A 147 5.22 10.74 4.05
N GLN A 148 4.58 11.04 2.92
CA GLN A 148 5.03 12.09 2.03
C GLN A 148 5.04 13.44 2.75
N SER A 149 3.99 13.76 3.52
CA SER A 149 3.92 14.97 4.33
C SER A 149 5.04 15.04 5.39
N ARG A 150 5.32 13.93 6.09
CA ARG A 150 6.43 13.84 7.08
C ARG A 150 7.78 14.13 6.42
N ARG A 151 8.06 13.51 5.27
CA ARG A 151 9.31 13.70 4.52
C ARG A 151 9.47 15.14 4.02
N THR A 152 8.42 15.72 3.44
CA THR A 152 8.44 17.12 2.97
C THR A 152 8.68 18.09 4.13
N ARG A 153 7.99 17.93 5.26
CA ARG A 153 8.22 18.75 6.46
C ARG A 153 9.66 18.67 6.96
N HIS A 154 10.21 17.46 7.03
CA HIS A 154 11.60 17.28 7.45
C HIS A 154 12.58 18.04 6.55
N LEU A 155 12.42 17.93 5.23
CA LEU A 155 13.28 18.60 4.25
C LEU A 155 13.13 20.14 4.30
N VAL A 156 11.91 20.66 4.44
CA VAL A 156 11.67 22.10 4.60
C VAL A 156 12.34 22.64 5.87
N LEU A 157 12.27 21.92 7.00
CA LEU A 157 12.96 22.32 8.22
C LEU A 157 14.46 22.42 8.01
N THR A 158 15.06 21.44 7.35
CA THR A 158 16.49 21.43 7.06
C THR A 158 16.88 22.64 6.21
N LEU A 159 16.11 22.98 5.16
CA LEU A 159 16.37 24.18 4.33
C LEU A 159 16.26 25.47 5.16
N VAL A 160 15.23 25.60 5.99
CA VAL A 160 15.07 26.78 6.86
C VAL A 160 16.19 26.88 7.89
N GLN A 161 16.67 25.75 8.43
CA GLN A 161 17.80 25.71 9.37
C GLN A 161 19.12 26.10 8.71
N LEU A 162 19.31 25.74 7.44
CA LEU A 162 20.46 26.16 6.62
C LEU A 162 20.41 27.65 6.25
N GLY A 163 19.34 28.36 6.60
CA GLY A 163 19.20 29.81 6.40
C GLY A 163 18.51 30.20 5.10
N GLU A 164 17.97 29.23 4.35
CA GLU A 164 17.26 29.52 3.10
C GLU A 164 15.99 30.35 3.35
N GLY A 165 15.77 31.34 2.49
CA GLY A 165 14.56 32.14 2.49
C GLY A 165 13.34 31.35 2.02
N ARG A 166 12.13 31.83 2.34
CA ARG A 166 10.85 31.19 1.95
C ARG A 166 10.79 30.92 0.44
N SER A 167 11.02 31.94 -0.38
CA SER A 167 10.92 31.86 -1.82
C SER A 167 12.00 30.98 -2.46
N ALA A 168 13.17 30.87 -1.83
CA ALA A 168 14.23 29.96 -2.26
C ALA A 168 13.86 28.50 -1.97
N THR A 169 13.38 28.23 -0.75
CA THR A 169 12.86 26.92 -0.34
C THR A 169 11.71 26.45 -1.25
N GLU A 170 10.74 27.33 -1.55
CA GLU A 170 9.61 26.99 -2.44
C GLU A 170 10.05 26.69 -3.88
N ARG A 171 11.02 27.46 -4.43
CA ARG A 171 11.57 27.19 -5.77
C ARG A 171 12.29 25.85 -5.83
N GLN A 172 13.13 25.58 -4.82
CA GLN A 172 13.91 24.35 -4.75
C GLN A 172 13.04 23.10 -4.59
N LEU A 173 11.96 23.21 -3.80
CA LEU A 173 10.97 22.14 -3.67
C LEU A 173 10.21 21.85 -4.98
N ARG A 174 9.90 22.90 -5.77
CA ARG A 174 9.29 22.74 -7.10
C ARG A 174 10.25 22.13 -8.10
N GLU A 175 11.53 22.52 -8.05
CA GLU A 175 12.59 21.93 -8.87
C GLU A 175 12.75 20.43 -8.57
N TRP A 176 12.66 20.05 -7.29
CA TRP A 176 12.66 18.65 -6.86
C TRP A 176 11.30 17.93 -7.04
N ARG A 177 10.34 18.56 -7.72
CA ARG A 177 9.01 18.02 -8.08
C ARG A 177 8.17 17.51 -6.91
N PHE A 178 8.32 18.09 -5.72
CA PHE A 178 7.38 17.85 -4.63
C PHE A 178 6.02 18.51 -4.93
N ASN A 179 4.93 17.91 -4.42
CA ASN A 179 3.58 18.43 -4.62
C ASN A 179 3.46 19.85 -4.03
N ALA A 180 3.09 20.82 -4.88
CA ALA A 180 3.04 22.24 -4.52
C ALA A 180 2.15 22.55 -3.31
N THR A 181 1.05 21.81 -3.10
CA THR A 181 0.17 22.04 -1.94
C THR A 181 0.85 21.61 -0.64
N LEU A 182 1.53 20.46 -0.64
CA LEU A 182 2.29 19.97 0.51
C LEU A 182 3.50 20.86 0.83
N CYS A 183 4.15 21.42 -0.20
CA CYS A 183 5.26 22.35 -0.02
C CYS A 183 4.82 23.66 0.63
N ASN A 184 3.70 24.23 0.19
CA ASN A 184 3.14 25.44 0.78
C ASN A 184 2.77 25.23 2.26
N GLU A 185 2.03 24.15 2.55
CA GLU A 185 1.66 23.79 3.92
C GLU A 185 2.88 23.58 4.83
N ALA A 186 3.92 22.90 4.31
CA ALA A 186 5.14 22.65 5.07
C ALA A 186 5.98 23.93 5.30
N ALA A 187 6.06 24.81 4.30
CA ALA A 187 6.78 26.09 4.40
C ALA A 187 6.10 27.04 5.39
N ASP A 188 4.77 27.14 5.35
CA ASP A 188 4.00 27.94 6.31
C ASP A 188 4.19 27.42 7.73
N TRP A 189 4.08 26.10 7.92
CA TRP A 189 4.33 25.46 9.22
C TRP A 189 5.75 25.73 9.75
N ALA A 190 6.78 25.61 8.90
CA ALA A 190 8.17 25.84 9.30
C ALA A 190 8.45 27.31 9.67
N TRP A 191 7.86 28.26 8.94
CA TRP A 191 7.99 29.69 9.27
C TRP A 191 7.21 30.10 10.51
N GLU A 192 6.06 29.49 10.78
CA GLU A 192 5.38 29.63 12.07
C GLU A 192 6.20 29.08 13.22
N ALA A 193 6.81 27.90 13.05
CA ALA A 193 7.69 27.30 14.06
C ALA A 193 8.90 28.21 14.36
N ARG A 194 9.53 28.77 13.33
CA ARG A 194 10.65 29.73 13.49
C ARG A 194 10.22 31.03 14.16
N ARG A 195 9.05 31.58 13.82
CA ARG A 195 8.48 32.75 14.50
C ARG A 195 8.19 32.47 15.98
N LYS A 196 7.63 31.30 16.30
CA LYS A 196 7.40 30.87 17.69
C LYS A 196 8.71 30.74 18.47
N LEU A 197 9.72 30.11 17.88
CA LEU A 197 11.05 29.98 18.48
C LEU A 197 11.74 31.35 18.67
N ALA A 198 11.66 32.25 17.69
CA ALA A 198 12.19 33.61 17.82
C ALA A 198 11.50 34.40 18.93
N ARG A 199 10.15 34.31 19.00
CA ARG A 199 9.34 34.97 20.04
C ARG A 199 9.60 34.41 21.44
N ALA A 200 9.89 33.11 21.55
CA ALA A 200 10.30 32.48 22.81
C ALA A 200 11.73 32.86 23.23
N LYS A 201 12.60 33.21 22.27
CA LYS A 201 13.97 33.66 22.52
C LYS A 201 14.05 35.14 22.89
N THR A 202 13.07 35.96 22.50
CA THR A 202 12.93 37.34 22.98
C THR A 202 12.50 37.30 24.44
N PRO A 203 13.33 37.70 25.41
CA PRO A 203 12.87 37.86 26.78
C PRO A 203 11.77 38.92 26.73
N VAL A 204 10.63 38.65 27.37
CA VAL A 204 9.70 39.70 27.73
C VAL A 204 10.46 40.60 28.72
N THR A 205 11.06 41.68 28.21
CA THR A 205 11.48 42.80 29.06
C THR A 205 10.21 43.49 29.49
N GLU A 206 9.53 42.93 30.49
CA GLU A 206 8.57 43.70 31.28
C GLU A 206 9.36 44.87 31.88
N PRO A 207 8.96 46.13 31.64
CA PRO A 207 9.49 47.23 32.42
C PRO A 207 9.05 47.00 33.86
N VAL A 208 10.00 46.61 34.71
CA VAL A 208 9.82 46.57 36.16
C VAL A 208 9.28 47.94 36.58
N PRO A 209 8.02 48.07 37.04
CA PRO A 209 7.59 49.32 37.62
C PRO A 209 8.37 49.49 38.91
N VAL A 210 9.10 50.60 39.00
CA VAL A 210 9.78 51.04 40.24
C VAL A 210 8.68 51.33 41.26
N ALA A 211 8.26 50.30 41.98
CA ALA A 211 7.36 50.41 43.10
C ALA A 211 8.17 50.88 44.32
N ASP A 212 7.92 52.14 44.68
CA ASP A 212 8.34 52.76 45.92
C ASP A 212 7.84 51.91 47.11
N ALA A 213 8.75 51.23 47.80
CA ALA A 213 8.43 50.24 48.83
C ALA A 213 8.57 50.85 50.22
N GLY A 214 7.44 51.33 50.76
CA GLY A 214 7.22 51.43 52.20
C GLY A 214 7.23 50.05 52.90
N PRO A 215 7.21 50.01 54.25
CA PRO A 215 7.57 48.82 55.02
C PRO A 215 6.63 47.62 54.77
N ARG A 216 7.24 46.48 54.45
CA ARG A 216 6.57 45.21 54.11
C ARG A 216 5.93 44.57 55.37
N PRO A 217 4.66 44.14 55.35
CA PRO A 217 4.07 43.37 56.45
C PRO A 217 4.53 41.91 56.40
N LEU A 218 4.70 41.30 57.58
CA LEU A 218 5.11 39.91 57.77
C LEU A 218 4.07 38.91 57.22
N PRO A 219 4.49 37.75 56.67
CA PRO A 219 3.58 36.74 56.13
C PRO A 219 2.92 35.91 57.23
N GLN A 220 1.60 35.73 57.15
CA GLN A 220 0.84 34.82 58.02
C GLN A 220 0.91 33.37 57.51
N PRO A 221 0.94 32.37 58.41
CA PRO A 221 1.01 30.96 58.05
C PRO A 221 -0.31 30.43 57.47
N ARG A 222 -0.23 29.67 56.37
CA ARG A 222 -1.37 28.99 55.73
C ARG A 222 -1.63 27.63 56.40
N PRO A 223 -2.89 27.19 56.60
CA PRO A 223 -3.20 25.86 57.12
C PRO A 223 -3.00 24.75 56.07
N HIS A 224 -2.52 23.59 56.53
CA HIS A 224 -2.25 22.39 55.75
C HIS A 224 -3.54 21.67 55.28
N PRO A 225 -3.53 21.00 54.12
CA PRO A 225 -4.68 20.24 53.63
C PRO A 225 -4.82 18.89 54.36
N THR A 226 -6.03 18.60 54.82
CA THR A 226 -6.42 17.35 55.47
C THR A 226 -6.57 16.22 54.44
N ILE A 227 -5.85 15.12 54.65
CA ILE A 227 -5.92 13.90 53.81
C ILE A 227 -7.28 13.21 54.05
N ARG A 228 -8.13 13.19 53.01
CA ARG A 228 -9.42 12.48 53.03
C ARG A 228 -9.20 11.00 52.68
N ARG A 229 -9.30 10.11 53.67
CA ARG A 229 -9.33 8.65 53.50
C ARG A 229 -10.53 8.26 52.62
N GLN A 230 -10.27 7.70 51.44
CA GLN A 230 -11.27 7.01 50.62
C GLN A 230 -11.46 5.59 51.17
N ALA A 231 -12.68 5.28 51.59
CA ALA A 231 -13.06 3.94 52.01
C ALA A 231 -13.35 3.08 50.78
N ASN A 232 -12.56 2.02 50.62
CA ASN A 232 -12.79 0.92 49.68
C ASN A 232 -14.13 0.22 50.00
N ARG A 233 -15.03 0.14 49.03
CA ARG A 233 -16.17 -0.80 49.05
C ARG A 233 -16.05 -1.76 47.89
N HIS A 234 -15.61 -2.97 48.20
CA HIS A 234 -15.83 -4.16 47.37
C HIS A 234 -17.28 -4.62 47.54
N ALA A 235 -17.94 -4.97 46.43
CA ALA A 235 -19.10 -5.87 46.42
C ALA A 235 -19.13 -6.65 45.09
N PRO A 236 -19.64 -7.90 45.06
CA PRO A 236 -19.17 -8.93 44.16
C PRO A 236 -20.09 -9.26 42.96
N ALA A 237 -19.53 -10.08 42.08
CA ALA A 237 -20.02 -10.58 40.81
C ALA A 237 -21.43 -11.22 40.81
N ARG A 238 -22.10 -11.10 39.67
CA ARG A 238 -23.18 -12.02 39.24
C ARG A 238 -22.97 -12.40 37.78
N HIS A 239 -22.82 -13.71 37.55
CA HIS A 239 -22.98 -14.37 36.26
C HIS A 239 -24.46 -14.38 35.86
N SER A 240 -24.75 -14.17 34.57
CA SER A 240 -25.99 -14.67 33.96
C SER A 240 -25.78 -14.98 32.48
N THR A 241 -25.95 -16.27 32.20
CA THR A 241 -26.11 -16.97 30.92
C THR A 241 -27.34 -16.51 30.12
N ALA A 242 -27.21 -16.48 28.78
CA ALA A 242 -28.08 -17.11 27.76
C ALA A 242 -28.27 -16.23 26.49
N PRO A 243 -28.23 -16.82 25.27
CA PRO A 243 -28.33 -16.11 23.98
C PRO A 243 -29.76 -16.15 23.39
N PRO A 244 -30.03 -15.39 22.32
CA PRO A 244 -30.90 -15.95 21.30
C PRO A 244 -30.50 -15.66 19.83
N ASP A 245 -30.75 -16.71 19.04
CA ASP A 245 -31.37 -16.77 17.71
C ASP A 245 -30.78 -16.09 16.47
N ARG A 246 -30.38 -16.99 15.55
CA ARG A 246 -30.27 -16.79 14.10
C ARG A 246 -31.66 -16.83 13.46
N PRO A 247 -31.85 -16.09 12.35
CA PRO A 247 -32.74 -16.59 11.31
C PRO A 247 -32.11 -16.57 9.90
N GLY A 248 -32.50 -17.56 9.10
CA GLY A 248 -32.85 -17.36 7.69
C GLY A 248 -31.78 -17.64 6.65
N VAL A 249 -31.73 -18.90 6.18
CA VAL A 249 -31.15 -19.27 4.88
C VAL A 249 -32.08 -18.77 3.77
N ALA A 250 -31.61 -17.82 2.97
CA ALA A 250 -32.25 -17.41 1.73
C ALA A 250 -31.51 -18.01 0.53
N THR A 251 -32.16 -18.95 -0.14
CA THR A 251 -31.79 -19.47 -1.47
C THR A 251 -31.90 -18.37 -2.51
N GLY A 252 -30.76 -17.98 -3.11
CA GLY A 252 -30.69 -17.11 -4.29
C GLY A 252 -30.55 -17.92 -5.59
N PRO A 253 -31.02 -17.40 -6.74
CA PRO A 253 -31.00 -18.08 -8.03
C PRO A 253 -29.59 -18.08 -8.65
N GLY A 254 -29.28 -19.13 -9.42
CA GLY A 254 -27.95 -19.42 -9.97
C GLY A 254 -27.37 -18.37 -10.93
N PRO A 255 -26.04 -18.37 -11.14
CA PRO A 255 -25.36 -17.38 -11.97
C PRO A 255 -25.51 -17.64 -13.48
N PRO A 256 -25.61 -16.60 -14.33
CA PRO A 256 -25.57 -16.73 -15.79
C PRO A 256 -24.14 -16.92 -16.36
N PRO A 257 -24.01 -17.46 -17.59
CA PRO A 257 -22.75 -17.90 -18.17
C PRO A 257 -21.82 -16.77 -18.63
N TRP A 258 -20.52 -16.96 -18.39
CA TRP A 258 -19.44 -16.01 -18.67
C TRP A 258 -19.17 -15.85 -20.18
N GLY A 259 -19.54 -14.71 -20.75
CA GLY A 259 -19.04 -14.24 -22.04
C GLY A 259 -18.34 -12.89 -21.88
N TRP A 260 -17.01 -12.85 -21.96
CA TRP A 260 -16.25 -11.60 -21.93
C TRP A 260 -15.87 -11.19 -23.36
N ALA A 261 -16.46 -10.10 -23.84
CA ALA A 261 -15.88 -9.27 -24.89
C ALA A 261 -15.07 -8.17 -24.20
N VAL A 262 -13.75 -8.15 -24.40
CA VAL A 262 -12.90 -7.05 -23.96
C VAL A 262 -12.94 -5.97 -25.05
N ALA A 263 -13.53 -4.83 -24.72
CA ALA A 263 -13.34 -3.60 -25.47
C ALA A 263 -11.90 -3.11 -25.23
N THR A 264 -11.05 -3.25 -26.25
CA THR A 264 -9.75 -2.58 -26.33
C THR A 264 -10.00 -1.11 -26.66
N GLN A 265 -9.73 -0.19 -25.73
CA GLN A 265 -9.49 1.20 -26.10
C GLN A 265 -7.98 1.42 -26.26
N PRO A 266 -7.52 1.94 -27.43
CA PRO A 266 -6.15 2.43 -27.58
C PRO A 266 -6.06 3.86 -27.01
N VAL A 267 -5.01 4.11 -26.22
CA VAL A 267 -4.61 5.46 -25.77
C VAL A 267 -3.33 5.84 -26.53
N PRO A 268 -3.17 7.09 -26.96
CA PRO A 268 -2.51 7.45 -28.22
C PRO A 268 -1.01 7.72 -28.11
N ASP A 269 -0.33 7.57 -29.25
CA ASP A 269 1.05 7.99 -29.50
C ASP A 269 1.21 9.50 -29.33
N LEU A 270 2.07 9.91 -28.38
CA LEU A 270 2.65 11.25 -28.37
C LEU A 270 3.89 11.23 -29.28
N ASN A 271 3.75 11.76 -30.50
CA ASN A 271 4.87 12.19 -31.31
C ASN A 271 5.47 13.47 -30.69
N LEU A 272 6.76 13.39 -30.30
CA LEU A 272 7.62 14.55 -30.14
C LEU A 272 8.08 14.99 -31.53
N ASP A 273 7.56 16.12 -32.02
CA ASP A 273 8.24 16.90 -33.06
C ASP A 273 9.07 17.99 -32.39
N LEU A 274 10.37 17.93 -32.69
CA LEU A 274 11.36 18.96 -32.42
C LEU A 274 11.17 20.11 -33.40
N SER A 275 11.20 21.34 -32.90
CA SER A 275 11.58 22.55 -33.64
C SER A 275 12.54 23.35 -32.78
#